data_AF-A0A0G4MEQ7-F1
#
_entry.id   AF-A0A0G4MEQ7-F1
#
_cell.length_a   1.000
_cell.length_b   1.000
_cell.length_c   1.000
_cell.angle_alpha   90.00
_cell.angle_beta   90.00
_cell.angle_gamma   90.00
#
_symmetry.space_group_name_H-M   'P 1'
#
loop_
_entity.id
_entity.type
_entity.pdbx_description
1 polymer ?
#
loop_
_entity_poly.entity_id
_entity_poly.type
_entity_poly.pdbx_seq_one_letter_code
_entity_poly.pdbx_strand_id
1 'polypeptide(L)'
;MSTQRNGTSNGANGAYATPTSKRFSDIPSAIDVPVHGEAEDEAVEIDLEALFDDPTEVCTLLENERAARTYWMTVALAYAKQKNIDHAIEMLVRGG
;
A
#
# COMPACT_ATOMS: atom_id res chain seq x y z
N MET A 1 1.30 44.23 -26.12
CA MET A 1 0.51 43.12 -26.69
C MET A 1 1.41 41.89 -26.71
N SER A 2 1.45 41.12 -25.62
CA SER A 2 2.25 39.89 -25.55
C SER A 2 1.33 38.70 -25.73
N THR A 3 1.47 37.99 -26.83
CA THR A 3 0.72 36.77 -27.13
C THR A 3 1.38 35.60 -26.41
N GLN A 4 0.84 35.23 -25.24
CA GLN A 4 1.16 33.94 -24.61
C GLN A 4 0.70 32.82 -25.54
N ARG A 5 1.64 32.24 -26.28
CA ARG A 5 1.43 30.95 -26.96
C ARG A 5 1.36 29.88 -25.87
N ASN A 6 0.15 29.40 -25.63
CA ASN A 6 -0.11 28.25 -24.78
C ASN A 6 0.60 27.03 -25.40
N GLY A 7 1.78 26.69 -24.89
CA GLY A 7 2.53 25.52 -25.32
C GLY A 7 1.80 24.27 -24.86
N THR A 8 1.09 23.62 -25.78
CA THR A 8 0.61 22.24 -25.62
C THR A 8 1.80 21.28 -25.64
N SER A 9 2.60 21.27 -24.58
CA SER A 9 3.49 20.15 -24.27
C SER A 9 2.64 19.03 -23.67
N ASN A 10 1.83 18.38 -24.50
CA ASN A 10 1.41 17.02 -24.20
C ASN A 10 2.70 16.21 -24.15
N GLY A 11 3.02 15.72 -22.95
CA GLY A 11 4.26 15.06 -22.61
C GLY A 11 4.71 14.14 -23.74
N ALA A 12 5.91 14.41 -24.24
CA ALA A 12 6.59 13.56 -25.20
C ALA A 12 6.46 12.10 -24.74
N ASN A 13 5.98 11.24 -25.63
CA ASN A 13 6.04 9.79 -25.53
C ASN A 13 7.49 9.38 -25.24
N GLY A 14 7.87 9.36 -23.96
CA GLY A 14 9.01 8.63 -23.48
C GLY A 14 8.69 7.16 -23.71
N ALA A 15 9.53 6.47 -24.48
CA ALA A 15 9.55 5.01 -24.49
C ALA A 15 9.99 4.54 -23.09
N TYR A 16 9.09 4.64 -22.11
CA TYR A 16 9.24 3.96 -20.84
C TYR A 16 9.14 2.48 -21.20
N ALA A 17 10.25 1.75 -21.10
CA ALA A 17 10.20 0.30 -21.12
C ALA A 17 9.08 -0.11 -20.16
N THR A 18 8.00 -0.70 -20.71
CA THR A 18 6.90 -1.16 -19.88
C THR A 18 7.51 -2.13 -18.87
N PRO A 19 7.22 -1.98 -17.56
CA PRO A 19 7.72 -2.93 -16.57
C PRO A 19 7.42 -4.35 -17.06
N THR A 20 8.45 -5.17 -17.19
CA THR A 20 8.29 -6.58 -17.60
C THR A 20 7.65 -7.41 -16.48
N SER A 21 7.76 -6.93 -15.23
CA SER A 21 7.10 -7.52 -14.08
C SER A 21 5.59 -7.29 -14.12
N LYS A 22 4.86 -8.34 -13.71
CA LYS A 22 3.42 -8.23 -13.50
C LYS A 22 3.18 -7.37 -12.25
N ARG A 23 2.37 -6.32 -12.37
CA ARG A 23 2.04 -5.46 -11.22
C ARG A 23 1.37 -6.28 -10.13
N PHE A 24 1.78 -6.04 -8.88
CA PHE A 24 1.23 -6.68 -7.68
C PHE A 24 1.37 -8.20 -7.62
N SER A 25 2.27 -8.81 -8.41
CA SER A 25 2.52 -10.27 -8.35
C SER A 25 3.05 -10.73 -7.00
N ASP A 26 3.70 -9.83 -6.27
CA ASP A 26 4.43 -10.15 -5.04
C ASP A 26 3.60 -9.88 -3.78
N ILE A 27 2.34 -9.45 -3.93
CA ILE A 27 1.43 -9.26 -2.79
C ILE A 27 0.78 -10.62 -2.47
N PRO A 28 1.01 -11.18 -1.26
CA PRO A 28 0.39 -12.43 -0.87
C PRO A 28 -1.13 -12.27 -0.67
N SER A 29 -1.84 -13.39 -0.53
CA SER A 29 -3.27 -13.38 -0.21
C SER A 29 -3.54 -13.01 1.24
N ALA A 30 -2.63 -13.36 2.15
CA ALA A 30 -2.71 -13.04 3.57
C ALA A 30 -1.32 -12.84 4.17
N ILE A 31 -1.24 -12.23 5.35
CA ILE A 31 -0.03 -12.08 6.15
C ILE A 31 -0.31 -12.37 7.63
N ASP A 32 0.68 -12.92 8.32
CA ASP A 32 0.64 -13.10 9.78
C ASP A 32 1.43 -11.97 10.46
N VAL A 33 0.76 -11.20 11.32
CA VAL A 33 1.37 -10.15 12.13
C VAL A 33 1.64 -10.70 13.54
N PRO A 34 2.89 -10.80 13.98
CA PRO A 34 3.22 -11.29 15.32
C PRO A 34 2.61 -10.40 16.40
N VAL A 35 2.08 -11.01 17.46
CA VAL A 35 1.54 -10.29 18.63
C VAL A 35 2.67 -9.85 19.55
N HIS A 36 2.67 -8.57 19.93
CA HIS A 36 3.73 -8.00 20.75
C HIS A 36 3.55 -8.34 22.23
N GLY A 37 4.53 -9.04 22.81
CA GLY A 37 4.59 -9.30 24.26
C GLY A 37 3.97 -10.63 24.70
N GLU A 38 3.52 -11.45 23.76
CA GLU A 38 3.07 -12.83 24.02
C GLU A 38 4.15 -13.85 23.61
N ALA A 39 3.84 -15.15 23.67
CA ALA A 39 4.77 -16.19 23.25
C ALA A 39 5.13 -16.05 21.76
N GLU A 40 6.34 -16.46 21.35
CA GLU A 40 6.87 -16.28 19.98
C GLU A 40 6.00 -16.91 18.86
N ASP A 41 4.98 -17.71 19.21
CA ASP A 41 4.11 -18.42 18.27
C ASP A 41 2.72 -17.77 18.07
N GLU A 42 2.43 -16.61 18.68
CA GLU A 42 1.13 -15.93 18.52
C GLU A 42 1.17 -14.85 17.43
N ALA A 43 0.26 -14.97 16.46
CA ALA A 43 0.14 -14.05 15.34
C ALA A 43 -1.32 -13.87 14.92
N VAL A 44 -1.64 -12.69 14.39
CA VAL A 44 -2.94 -12.37 13.81
C VAL A 44 -2.82 -12.38 12.28
N GLU A 45 -3.62 -13.24 11.64
CA GLU A 45 -3.71 -13.31 10.18
C GLU A 45 -4.59 -12.17 9.63
N ILE A 46 -4.13 -11.53 8.56
CA ILE A 46 -4.87 -10.49 7.82
C ILE A 46 -5.08 -10.96 6.38
N ASP A 47 -6.33 -11.06 5.95
CA ASP A 47 -6.70 -11.30 4.55
C ASP A 47 -6.51 -10.02 3.71
N LEU A 48 -5.66 -10.09 2.68
CA LEU A 48 -5.30 -8.99 1.78
C LEU A 48 -6.12 -9.00 0.48
N GLU A 49 -6.94 -10.02 0.24
CA GLU A 49 -7.87 -10.09 -0.89
C GLU A 49 -9.24 -9.50 -0.57
N ALA A 50 -9.64 -9.50 0.71
CA ALA A 50 -10.91 -8.96 1.20
C ALA A 50 -10.71 -7.95 2.34
N LEU A 51 -9.98 -6.87 2.06
CA LEU A 51 -9.74 -5.80 3.02
C LEU A 51 -11.01 -5.00 3.32
N PHE A 52 -11.12 -4.51 4.55
CA PHE A 52 -12.16 -3.57 4.92
C PHE A 52 -12.04 -2.26 4.14
N ASP A 53 -13.17 -1.67 3.77
CA ASP A 53 -13.20 -0.38 3.06
C ASP A 53 -12.51 0.73 3.87
N ASP A 54 -12.68 0.73 5.20
CA ASP A 54 -12.00 1.62 6.13
C ASP A 54 -10.78 0.90 6.77
N PRO A 55 -9.55 1.41 6.62
CA PRO A 55 -8.35 0.79 7.16
C PRO A 55 -8.17 0.96 8.67
N THR A 56 -9.08 1.66 9.36
CA THR A 56 -8.93 2.01 10.79
C THR A 56 -8.63 0.80 11.68
N GLU A 57 -9.35 -0.32 11.53
CA GLU A 57 -9.13 -1.53 12.34
C GLU A 57 -7.74 -2.11 12.11
N VAL A 58 -7.33 -2.23 10.84
CA VAL A 58 -6.01 -2.77 10.48
C VAL A 58 -4.89 -1.84 10.95
N CYS A 59 -5.08 -0.53 10.88
CA CYS A 59 -4.09 0.42 11.39
C CYS A 59 -3.94 0.30 12.92
N THR A 60 -5.05 0.21 13.66
CA THR A 60 -5.02 0.04 15.11
C THR A 60 -4.34 -1.28 15.50
N LEU A 61 -4.59 -2.37 14.77
CA LEU A 61 -3.89 -3.63 14.98
C LEU A 61 -2.37 -3.45 14.78
N LEU A 62 -1.95 -2.90 13.65
CA LEU A 62 -0.52 -2.75 13.34
C LEU A 62 0.21 -1.80 14.33
N GLU A 63 -0.48 -0.80 14.87
CA GLU A 63 0.03 0.08 15.92
C GLU A 63 0.21 -0.65 17.25
N ASN A 64 -0.83 -1.37 17.69
CA ASN A 64 -0.82 -2.09 18.96
C ASN A 64 0.29 -3.15 18.97
N GLU A 65 0.45 -3.86 17.86
CA GLU A 65 1.47 -4.92 17.74
C GLU A 65 2.87 -4.40 17.39
N ARG A 66 3.06 -3.08 17.32
CA ARG A 66 4.33 -2.46 16.91
C ARG A 66 4.89 -3.11 15.64
N ALA A 67 4.00 -3.37 14.68
CA ALA A 67 4.31 -4.16 13.51
C ALA A 67 5.46 -3.53 12.71
N ALA A 68 6.36 -4.38 12.22
CA ALA A 68 7.44 -3.94 11.36
C ALA A 68 6.92 -3.22 10.12
N ARG A 69 7.69 -2.24 9.61
CA ARG A 69 7.33 -1.41 8.46
C ARG A 69 6.99 -2.20 7.19
N THR A 70 7.54 -3.40 7.06
CA THR A 70 7.24 -4.32 5.95
C THR A 70 5.77 -4.75 5.92
N TYR A 71 5.12 -4.90 7.08
CA TYR A 71 3.70 -5.21 7.15
C TYR A 71 2.85 -4.03 6.66
N TRP A 72 3.12 -2.83 7.18
CA TRP A 72 2.48 -1.59 6.71
C TRP A 72 2.58 -1.42 5.20
N MET A 73 3.77 -1.63 4.64
CA MET A 73 3.99 -1.54 3.19
C MET A 73 3.21 -2.60 2.41
N THR A 74 3.16 -3.83 2.91
CA THR A 74 2.46 -4.94 2.25
C THR A 74 0.94 -4.69 2.23
N VAL A 75 0.36 -4.25 3.35
CA VAL A 75 -1.07 -3.94 3.43
C VAL A 75 -1.42 -2.72 2.59
N ALA A 76 -0.60 -1.66 2.61
CA ALA A 76 -0.81 -0.49 1.75
C ALA A 76 -0.79 -0.87 0.26
N LEU A 77 0.14 -1.73 -0.15
CA LEU A 77 0.19 -2.24 -1.52
C LEU A 77 -1.05 -3.09 -1.86
N ALA A 78 -1.62 -3.84 -0.90
CA ALA A 78 -2.86 -4.59 -1.08
C ALA A 78 -4.07 -3.66 -1.29
N TYR A 79 -4.21 -2.58 -0.52
CA TYR A 79 -5.20 -1.53 -0.79
C TYR A 79 -5.02 -0.93 -2.19
N ALA A 80 -3.78 -0.64 -2.59
CA ALA A 80 -3.49 -0.12 -3.92
C ALA A 80 -3.84 -1.12 -5.05
N LYS A 81 -3.62 -2.43 -4.86
CA LYS A 81 -4.03 -3.49 -5.78
C LYS A 81 -5.55 -3.50 -5.98
N GLN A 82 -6.31 -3.16 -4.94
CA GLN A 82 -7.77 -3.04 -4.97
C GLN A 82 -8.25 -1.64 -5.40
N LYS A 83 -7.37 -0.80 -5.96
CA LYS A 83 -7.63 0.58 -6.43
C LYS A 83 -7.98 1.58 -5.33
N ASN A 84 -7.72 1.23 -4.08
CA ASN A 84 -8.02 2.07 -2.93
C ASN A 84 -6.78 2.88 -2.53
N ILE A 85 -6.44 3.86 -3.39
CA ILE A 85 -5.14 4.57 -3.32
C ILE A 85 -5.07 5.52 -2.13
N ASP A 86 -6.16 6.16 -1.75
CA ASP A 86 -6.17 7.10 -0.62
C ASP A 86 -5.88 6.37 0.70
N HIS A 87 -6.48 5.19 0.90
CA HIS A 87 -6.20 4.37 2.07
C HIS A 87 -4.78 3.78 2.05
N ALA A 88 -4.26 3.41 0.88
CA ALA A 88 -2.87 3.00 0.76
C ALA A 88 -1.89 4.13 1.16
N ILE A 89 -2.16 5.38 0.75
CA ILE A 89 -1.34 6.54 1.11
C ILE A 89 -1.41 6.79 2.62
N GLU A 90 -2.62 6.81 3.19
CA GLU A 90 -2.81 7.05 4.63
C GLU A 90 -2.07 6.01 5.48
N MET A 91 -2.14 4.73 5.09
CA MET A 91 -1.38 3.66 5.76
C MET A 91 0.13 3.90 5.74
N LEU A 92 0.69 4.33 4.61
CA LEU A 92 2.13 4.60 4.50
C LEU A 92 2.57 5.84 5.29
N VAL A 93 1.70 6.84 5.43
CA VAL A 93 1.96 8.04 6.24
C VAL A 93 1.93 7.70 7.73
N ARG A 94 0.98 6.87 8.14
CA ARG A 94 0.81 6.45 9.54
C ARG A 94 1.89 5.48 10.01
N GLY A 95 2.28 4.53 9.16
CA GLY A 95 3.37 3.57 9.42
C GLY A 95 4.80 4.12 9.22
N GLY A 96 4.98 5.44 9.40
CA GLY A 96 6.20 6.23 9.14
C GLY A 96 7.51 5.51 9.41
#